data_AF-A0A3S1HHB4-F1
#
_entry.id   AF-A0A3S1HHB4-F1
#
_cell.length_a   1.000
_cell.length_b   1.000
_cell.length_c   1.000
_cell.angle_alpha   90.00
_cell.angle_beta   90.00
_cell.angle_gamma   90.00
#
_symmetry.space_group_name_H-M   'P 1'
#
loop_
_entity.id
_entity.type
_entity.pdbx_description
1 polymer ?
#
loop_
_entity_poly.entity_id
_entity_poly.type
_entity_poly.pdbx_seq_one_letter_code
_entity_poly.pdbx_strand_id
1 'polypeptide(L)'
;ILKVRLCEIFILLFIAFLYYRESTDSARLSSIGLMSFAAIAQFAPALIGGLIWRGANGRGAALGMVAGILVWGYTLLFPSLAAPDTGIIVHGLFGFEALRPQALFGTVAEPLNHGVLWSLSLNAVFFVLGSLSRASVPLERIQASIFVPRDAGPMPSLRRFRTAITVNDLKDTIGRYLGVERTERSFQSFEKTNGTSLHGNEQASMDVIRFSEQLLASAVGSSSARLILSLLFRRHDRESRDAFRLLDDATEALQHNRDLLQIALDQMEQGITVFDRDFRLICWNRQYRALFDLPDEMGQVGVSLDRILRHLAERGDIPADQRVAMLNRLTSFVSPWQMELKTS
;
A
#
# COMPACT_ATOMS: atom_id res chain seq x y z
N ILE A 1 25.24 -16.85 13.88
CA ILE A 1 25.68 -16.29 12.57
C ILE A 1 26.98 -16.94 12.08
N LEU A 2 28.09 -16.91 12.84
CA LEU A 2 29.37 -17.52 12.41
C LEU A 2 29.27 -19.03 12.09
N LYS A 3 28.62 -19.82 12.97
CA LYS A 3 28.40 -21.26 12.75
C LYS A 3 27.60 -21.57 11.48
N VAL A 4 26.63 -20.72 11.13
CA VAL A 4 25.81 -20.88 9.91
C VAL A 4 26.67 -20.68 8.67
N ARG A 5 27.49 -19.62 8.63
CA ARG A 5 28.42 -19.38 7.52
C ARG A 5 29.45 -20.49 7.35
N LEU A 6 29.98 -21.03 8.44
CA LEU A 6 30.91 -22.16 8.41
C LEU A 6 30.25 -23.43 7.84
N CYS A 7 29.01 -23.72 8.23
CA CYS A 7 28.24 -24.79 7.63
C CYS A 7 27.97 -24.54 6.15
N GLU A 8 27.61 -23.33 5.73
CA GLU A 8 27.40 -22.97 4.32
C GLU A 8 28.65 -23.18 3.48
N ILE A 9 29.81 -22.69 3.95
CA ILE A 9 31.10 -22.88 3.26
C ILE A 9 31.42 -24.37 3.15
N PHE A 10 31.23 -25.14 4.22
CA PHE A 10 31.49 -26.58 4.20
C PHE A 10 30.59 -27.30 3.21
N ILE A 11 29.29 -27.00 3.19
CA ILE A 11 28.32 -27.59 2.25
C ILE A 11 28.69 -27.22 0.80
N LEU A 12 29.03 -25.95 0.54
CA LEU A 12 29.42 -25.49 -0.79
C LEU A 12 30.70 -26.20 -1.27
N LEU A 13 31.72 -26.30 -0.41
CA LEU A 13 32.96 -27.02 -0.72
C LEU A 13 32.71 -28.51 -0.95
N PHE A 14 31.82 -29.12 -0.17
CA PHE A 14 31.45 -30.52 -0.32
C PHE A 14 30.74 -30.79 -1.66
N ILE A 15 29.78 -29.94 -2.04
CA ILE A 15 29.09 -30.04 -3.33
C ILE A 15 30.07 -29.81 -4.49
N ALA A 16 30.96 -28.81 -4.37
CA ALA A 16 31.99 -28.55 -5.38
C ALA A 16 32.96 -29.74 -5.53
N PHE A 17 33.33 -30.40 -4.43
CA PHE A 17 34.16 -31.59 -4.44
C PHE A 17 33.46 -32.79 -5.12
N LEU A 18 32.18 -33.02 -4.82
CA LEU A 18 31.39 -34.05 -5.51
C LEU A 18 31.29 -33.76 -7.01
N TYR A 19 31.05 -32.51 -7.39
CA TYR A 19 31.01 -32.09 -8.79
C TYR A 19 32.35 -32.34 -9.51
N TYR A 20 33.48 -32.01 -8.86
CA TYR A 20 34.80 -32.27 -9.39
C TYR A 20 35.09 -33.77 -9.56
N ARG A 21 34.63 -34.60 -8.61
CA ARG A 21 34.83 -36.05 -8.63
C ARG A 21 34.05 -36.76 -9.75
N GLU A 22 32.79 -36.36 -9.97
CA GLU A 22 31.93 -36.96 -10.99
C GLU A 22 32.16 -36.35 -12.39
N SER A 23 32.77 -35.16 -12.47
CA SER A 23 33.16 -34.56 -13.75
C SER A 23 34.23 -35.42 -14.44
N THR A 24 33.84 -36.01 -15.57
CA THR A 24 34.77 -36.72 -16.45
C THR A 24 35.72 -35.71 -17.12
N ASP A 25 36.97 -36.08 -17.40
CA ASP A 25 38.10 -35.26 -17.93
C ASP A 25 37.81 -34.34 -19.14
N SER A 26 36.61 -34.41 -19.74
CA SER A 26 36.21 -33.70 -20.95
C SER A 26 35.45 -32.38 -20.73
N ALA A 27 35.20 -31.97 -19.47
CA ALA A 27 34.50 -30.72 -19.19
C ALA A 27 35.43 -29.49 -19.38
N ARG A 28 35.36 -28.87 -20.57
CA ARG A 28 36.05 -27.60 -20.85
C ARG A 28 35.64 -26.54 -19.83
N LEU A 29 36.58 -25.92 -19.11
CA LEU A 29 36.32 -24.88 -18.09
C LEU A 29 35.29 -23.80 -18.52
N SER A 30 35.28 -23.47 -19.81
CA SER A 30 34.32 -22.53 -20.41
C SER A 30 32.85 -22.98 -20.34
N SER A 31 32.55 -24.27 -20.48
CA SER A 31 31.17 -24.76 -20.41
C SER A 31 30.59 -24.65 -19.00
N ILE A 32 31.42 -24.84 -17.97
CA ILE A 32 31.05 -24.68 -16.55
C ILE A 32 30.61 -23.24 -16.27
N GLY A 33 31.36 -22.27 -16.79
CA GLY A 33 31.01 -20.85 -16.69
C GLY A 33 29.69 -20.52 -17.39
N LEU A 34 29.49 -21.02 -18.61
CA LEU A 34 28.26 -20.81 -19.38
C LEU A 34 27.02 -21.42 -18.71
N MET A 35 27.15 -22.62 -18.12
CA MET A 35 26.07 -23.25 -17.34
C MET A 35 25.70 -22.43 -16.10
N SER A 36 26.70 -21.82 -15.45
CA SER A 36 26.48 -20.95 -14.29
C SER A 36 25.76 -19.65 -14.68
N PHE A 37 26.13 -19.02 -15.80
CA PHE A 37 25.41 -17.86 -16.33
C PHE A 37 23.97 -18.20 -16.71
N ALA A 38 23.74 -19.38 -17.31
CA ALA A 38 22.40 -19.89 -17.58
C ALA A 38 21.55 -20.08 -16.32
N ALA A 39 22.17 -20.49 -15.20
CA ALA A 39 21.49 -20.59 -13.91
C ALA A 39 21.10 -19.20 -13.37
N ILE A 40 21.99 -18.22 -13.44
CA ILE A 40 21.71 -16.84 -13.03
C ILE A 40 20.60 -16.21 -13.90
N ALA A 41 20.57 -16.53 -15.19
CA ALA A 41 19.53 -16.03 -16.09
C ALA A 41 18.10 -16.43 -15.66
N GLN A 42 17.93 -17.48 -14.83
CA GLN A 42 16.61 -17.87 -14.31
C GLN A 42 15.94 -16.79 -13.45
N PHE A 43 16.70 -15.82 -12.92
CA PHE A 43 16.11 -14.68 -12.21
C PHE A 43 15.52 -13.63 -13.17
N ALA A 44 15.92 -13.64 -14.45
CA ALA A 44 15.57 -12.60 -15.40
C ALA A 44 14.05 -12.46 -15.65
N PRO A 45 13.25 -13.54 -15.84
CA PRO A 45 11.81 -13.41 -16.05
C PRO A 45 11.09 -12.75 -14.87
N ALA A 46 11.46 -13.12 -13.64
CA ALA A 46 10.87 -12.56 -12.43
C ALA A 46 11.32 -11.10 -12.19
N LEU A 47 12.59 -10.77 -12.46
CA LEU A 47 13.13 -9.43 -12.28
C LEU A 47 12.55 -8.44 -13.30
N ILE A 48 12.57 -8.80 -14.59
CA ILE A 48 12.02 -7.99 -15.67
C ILE A 48 10.49 -7.91 -15.54
N GLY A 49 9.85 -9.05 -15.27
CA GLY A 49 8.41 -9.13 -15.06
C GLY A 49 7.94 -8.32 -13.87
N GLY A 50 8.66 -8.33 -12.75
CA GLY A 50 8.34 -7.53 -11.57
C GLY A 50 8.50 -6.01 -11.81
N LEU A 51 9.39 -5.59 -12.69
CA LEU A 51 9.61 -4.18 -13.03
C LEU A 51 8.57 -3.65 -14.03
N ILE A 52 8.21 -4.45 -15.04
CA ILE A 52 7.37 -3.99 -16.17
C ILE A 52 5.89 -4.36 -15.96
N TRP A 53 5.60 -5.53 -15.38
CA TRP A 53 4.26 -6.08 -15.32
C TRP A 53 3.63 -5.91 -13.93
N ARG A 54 2.66 -5.00 -13.84
CA ARG A 54 1.94 -4.66 -12.60
C ARG A 54 1.16 -5.81 -11.95
N GLY A 55 0.92 -6.89 -12.70
CA GLY A 55 0.24 -8.10 -12.22
C GLY A 55 1.17 -9.21 -11.73
N ALA A 56 2.50 -9.01 -11.79
CA ALA A 56 3.47 -9.96 -11.29
C ALA A 56 3.29 -10.17 -9.77
N ASN A 57 3.34 -11.42 -9.31
CA ASN A 57 3.22 -11.78 -7.90
C ASN A 57 4.41 -12.64 -7.43
N GLY A 58 4.66 -12.67 -6.12
CA GLY A 58 5.79 -13.44 -5.56
C GLY A 58 5.63 -14.94 -5.76
N ARG A 59 4.38 -15.42 -5.85
CA ARG A 59 4.06 -16.85 -6.03
C ARG A 59 4.40 -17.34 -7.44
N GLY A 60 4.12 -16.52 -8.46
CA GLY A 60 4.48 -16.74 -9.85
C GLY A 60 5.98 -16.68 -10.02
N ALA A 61 6.67 -15.72 -9.40
CA ALA A 61 8.12 -15.69 -9.37
C ALA A 61 8.71 -17.00 -8.79
N ALA A 62 8.18 -17.47 -7.66
CA ALA A 62 8.61 -18.73 -7.05
C ALA A 62 8.34 -19.95 -7.97
N LEU A 63 7.14 -20.06 -8.54
CA LEU A 63 6.78 -21.15 -9.46
C LEU A 63 7.65 -21.14 -10.72
N GLY A 64 7.87 -19.97 -11.33
CA GLY A 64 8.72 -19.79 -12.49
C GLY A 64 10.17 -20.19 -12.20
N MET A 65 10.75 -19.70 -11.10
CA MET A 65 12.12 -20.03 -10.71
C MET A 65 12.30 -21.52 -10.42
N VAL A 66 11.38 -22.16 -9.69
CA VAL A 66 11.44 -23.60 -9.41
C VAL A 66 11.35 -24.41 -10.70
N ALA A 67 10.39 -24.09 -11.58
CA ALA A 67 10.27 -24.77 -12.87
C ALA A 67 11.52 -24.57 -13.74
N GLY A 68 12.03 -23.35 -13.82
CA GLY A 68 13.23 -23.00 -14.58
C GLY A 68 14.49 -23.73 -14.08
N ILE A 69 14.72 -23.75 -12.77
CA ILE A 69 15.85 -24.46 -12.15
C ILE A 69 15.76 -25.97 -12.38
N LEU A 70 14.55 -26.56 -12.28
CA LEU A 70 14.37 -27.98 -12.55
C LEU A 70 14.65 -28.34 -14.01
N VAL A 71 14.15 -27.55 -14.96
CA VAL A 71 14.39 -27.77 -16.39
C VAL A 71 15.87 -27.54 -16.73
N TRP A 72 16.49 -26.48 -16.21
CA TRP A 72 17.93 -26.22 -16.37
C TRP A 72 18.76 -27.37 -15.79
N GLY A 73 18.42 -27.83 -14.59
CA GLY A 73 19.09 -28.93 -13.91
C GLY A 73 18.97 -30.23 -14.70
N TYR A 74 17.80 -30.49 -15.29
CA TYR A 74 17.57 -31.66 -16.12
C TYR A 74 18.28 -31.60 -17.48
N THR A 75 18.34 -30.44 -18.12
CA THR A 75 18.83 -30.29 -19.51
C THR A 75 20.33 -30.01 -19.60
N LEU A 76 20.91 -29.31 -18.62
CA LEU A 76 22.32 -28.90 -18.63
C LEU A 76 23.14 -29.58 -17.54
N LEU A 77 22.68 -29.51 -16.29
CA LEU A 77 23.46 -30.02 -15.16
C LEU A 77 23.52 -31.56 -15.17
N PHE A 78 22.39 -32.23 -15.36
CA PHE A 78 22.31 -33.68 -15.29
C PHE A 78 23.15 -34.38 -16.39
N PRO A 79 23.07 -34.00 -17.69
CA PRO A 79 23.91 -34.60 -18.72
C PRO A 79 25.41 -34.26 -18.58
N SER A 80 25.76 -33.22 -17.81
CA SER A 80 27.16 -32.91 -17.51
C SER A 80 27.77 -33.82 -16.43
N LEU A 81 26.92 -34.43 -15.59
CA LEU A 81 27.31 -35.30 -14.49
C LEU A 81 27.15 -36.79 -14.83
N ALA A 82 26.15 -37.13 -15.64
CA ALA A 82 25.83 -38.50 -15.97
C ALA A 82 26.59 -38.98 -17.22
N ALA A 83 26.94 -40.27 -17.25
CA ALA A 83 27.59 -40.89 -18.39
C ALA A 83 26.69 -40.82 -19.64
N PRO A 84 27.22 -40.65 -20.86
CA PRO A 84 26.43 -40.53 -22.08
C PRO A 84 25.43 -41.68 -22.31
N ASP A 85 25.76 -42.89 -21.85
CA ASP A 85 24.99 -44.12 -22.05
C ASP A 85 23.86 -44.32 -21.02
N THR A 86 23.64 -43.35 -20.13
CA THR A 86 22.59 -43.47 -19.12
C THR A 86 21.21 -43.51 -19.80
N GLY A 87 20.36 -44.50 -19.45
CA GLY A 87 19.06 -44.71 -20.12
C GLY A 87 18.13 -43.49 -20.14
N ILE A 88 18.26 -42.57 -19.18
CA ILE A 88 17.50 -41.30 -19.13
C ILE A 88 17.95 -40.31 -20.20
N ILE A 89 19.24 -40.30 -20.55
CA ILE A 89 19.78 -39.44 -21.61
C ILE A 89 19.38 -40.01 -22.98
N VAL A 90 19.46 -41.34 -23.13
CA VAL A 90 19.21 -42.03 -24.40
C VAL A 90 17.71 -42.19 -24.70
N HIS A 91 16.86 -42.47 -23.70
CA HIS A 91 15.42 -42.71 -23.92
C HIS A 91 14.52 -41.60 -23.37
N GLY A 92 15.08 -40.57 -22.71
CA GLY A 92 14.31 -39.52 -22.05
C GLY A 92 13.67 -39.99 -20.74
N LEU A 93 13.04 -39.05 -20.02
CA LEU A 93 12.39 -39.35 -18.75
C LEU A 93 11.24 -40.35 -18.96
N PHE A 94 11.18 -41.40 -18.15
CA PHE A 94 10.18 -42.48 -18.23
C PHE A 94 10.13 -43.24 -19.58
N GLY A 95 11.15 -43.11 -20.43
CA GLY A 95 11.20 -43.77 -21.75
C GLY A 95 10.51 -42.99 -22.88
N PHE A 96 10.08 -41.75 -22.64
CA PHE A 96 9.55 -40.88 -23.69
C PHE A 96 10.69 -40.16 -24.41
N GLU A 97 10.88 -40.46 -25.70
CA GLU A 97 11.92 -39.83 -26.52
C GLU A 97 11.78 -38.30 -26.61
N ALA A 98 10.56 -37.77 -26.49
CA ALA A 98 10.28 -36.34 -26.45
C ALA A 98 10.81 -35.64 -25.18
N LEU A 99 11.14 -36.38 -24.12
CA LEU A 99 11.68 -35.85 -22.87
C LEU A 99 13.19 -36.03 -22.76
N ARG A 100 13.91 -36.23 -23.88
CA ARG A 100 15.37 -36.29 -23.88
C ARG A 100 15.97 -34.95 -23.39
N PRO A 101 16.91 -34.96 -22.43
CA PRO A 101 17.52 -33.72 -21.88
C PRO A 101 18.10 -32.76 -22.92
N GLN A 102 18.69 -33.30 -24.00
CA GLN A 102 19.34 -32.52 -25.05
C GLN A 102 18.47 -32.37 -26.31
N ALA A 103 17.27 -32.93 -26.31
CA ALA A 103 16.36 -32.93 -27.44
C ALA A 103 14.89 -32.89 -26.97
N LEU A 104 14.59 -32.02 -25.99
CA LEU A 104 13.21 -31.81 -25.53
C LEU A 104 12.31 -31.47 -26.72
N PHE A 105 11.19 -32.19 -26.77
CA PHE A 105 10.18 -32.15 -27.81
C PHE A 105 10.72 -32.31 -29.24
N GLY A 106 11.86 -33.01 -29.40
CA GLY A 106 12.49 -33.26 -30.70
C GLY A 106 13.23 -32.06 -31.30
N THR A 107 13.42 -30.98 -30.52
CA THR A 107 14.20 -29.82 -30.98
C THR A 107 15.69 -30.13 -30.93
N VAL A 108 16.37 -30.02 -32.07
CA VAL A 108 17.83 -30.25 -32.17
C VAL A 108 18.53 -28.90 -32.20
N ALA A 109 19.29 -28.60 -31.17
CA ALA A 109 20.12 -27.41 -31.06
C ALA A 109 21.37 -27.71 -30.22
N GLU A 110 22.33 -26.78 -30.20
CA GLU A 110 23.49 -26.89 -29.32
C GLU A 110 23.03 -27.00 -27.85
N PRO A 111 23.59 -27.91 -27.02
CA PRO A 111 23.04 -28.24 -25.70
C PRO A 111 22.79 -27.04 -24.81
N LEU A 112 23.70 -26.06 -24.82
CA LEU A 112 23.57 -24.82 -24.05
C LEU A 112 22.36 -24.00 -24.50
N ASN A 113 22.23 -23.73 -25.80
CA ASN A 113 21.12 -22.95 -26.35
C ASN A 113 19.79 -23.64 -26.10
N HIS A 114 19.75 -24.97 -26.29
CA HIS A 114 18.58 -25.78 -26.03
C HIS A 114 18.12 -25.68 -24.57
N GLY A 115 19.04 -25.91 -23.62
CA GLY A 115 18.72 -25.88 -22.19
C GLY A 115 18.34 -24.49 -21.69
N VAL A 116 19.04 -23.44 -22.13
CA VAL A 116 18.71 -22.05 -21.78
C VAL A 116 17.33 -21.65 -22.30
N LEU A 117 17.03 -21.97 -23.57
CA LEU A 117 15.75 -21.63 -24.18
C LEU A 117 14.60 -22.30 -23.45
N TRP A 118 14.65 -23.64 -23.26
CA TRP A 118 13.55 -24.35 -22.61
C TRP A 118 13.39 -23.98 -21.13
N SER A 119 14.48 -23.83 -20.39
CA SER A 119 14.41 -23.44 -18.98
C SER A 119 13.83 -22.03 -18.80
N LEU A 120 14.28 -21.04 -19.57
CA LEU A 120 13.75 -19.69 -19.52
C LEU A 120 12.31 -19.60 -20.03
N SER A 121 11.96 -20.34 -21.09
CA SER A 121 10.59 -20.38 -21.61
C SER A 121 9.62 -20.99 -20.59
N LEU A 122 9.95 -22.14 -19.99
CA LEU A 122 9.11 -22.71 -18.92
C LEU A 122 9.05 -21.79 -17.71
N ASN A 123 10.17 -21.20 -17.30
CA ASN A 123 10.21 -20.23 -16.21
C ASN A 123 9.24 -19.07 -16.46
N ALA A 124 9.32 -18.44 -17.64
CA ALA A 124 8.43 -17.34 -18.02
C ALA A 124 6.96 -17.77 -18.07
N VAL A 125 6.65 -18.95 -18.62
CA VAL A 125 5.28 -19.49 -18.67
C VAL A 125 4.72 -19.73 -17.27
N PHE A 126 5.46 -20.40 -16.39
CA PHE A 126 5.02 -20.64 -15.01
C PHE A 126 4.98 -19.35 -14.18
N PHE A 127 5.85 -18.39 -14.46
CA PHE A 127 5.79 -17.05 -13.90
C PHE A 127 4.50 -16.34 -14.29
N VAL A 128 4.14 -16.36 -15.57
CA VAL A 128 2.92 -15.74 -16.09
C VAL A 128 1.68 -16.45 -15.58
N LEU A 129 1.61 -17.78 -15.68
CA LEU A 129 0.47 -18.57 -15.20
C LEU A 129 0.30 -18.43 -13.68
N GLY A 130 1.39 -18.50 -12.91
CA GLY A 130 1.36 -18.30 -11.47
C GLY A 130 0.94 -16.87 -11.08
N SER A 131 1.36 -15.87 -11.86
CA SER A 131 0.97 -14.47 -11.67
C SER A 131 -0.50 -14.22 -12.03
N LEU A 132 -1.03 -14.86 -13.08
CA LEU A 132 -2.42 -14.74 -13.51
C LEU A 132 -3.39 -15.59 -12.67
N SER A 133 -2.93 -16.70 -12.07
CA SER A 133 -3.78 -17.65 -11.34
C SER A 133 -4.43 -17.07 -10.08
N ARG A 134 -3.89 -15.99 -9.52
CA ARG A 134 -4.44 -15.33 -8.35
C ARG A 134 -4.11 -13.85 -8.35
N ALA A 135 -5.13 -13.00 -8.21
CA ALA A 135 -4.94 -11.58 -7.95
C ALA A 135 -3.99 -11.40 -6.75
N SER A 136 -3.01 -10.50 -6.88
CA SER A 136 -1.98 -10.22 -5.87
C SER A 136 -2.59 -10.07 -4.48
N VAL A 137 -2.00 -10.78 -3.52
CA VAL A 137 -2.55 -10.89 -2.16
C VAL A 137 -2.51 -9.51 -1.51
N PRO A 138 -3.54 -9.09 -0.74
CA PRO A 138 -3.60 -7.77 -0.09
C PRO A 138 -2.36 -7.37 0.73
N LEU A 139 -1.54 -8.32 1.19
CA LEU A 139 -0.25 -8.06 1.86
C LEU A 139 0.82 -7.47 0.92
N GLU A 140 0.86 -7.86 -0.35
CA GLU A 140 1.82 -7.34 -1.35
C GLU A 140 1.51 -5.86 -1.70
N ARG A 141 0.24 -5.44 -1.61
CA ARG A 141 -0.18 -4.04 -1.81
C ARG A 141 0.30 -3.11 -0.70
N ILE A 142 0.35 -3.60 0.54
CA ILE A 142 0.78 -2.81 1.70
C ILE A 142 2.30 -2.54 1.64
N GLN A 143 3.10 -3.54 1.24
CA GLN A 143 4.56 -3.38 1.12
C GLN A 143 4.98 -2.54 -0.09
N ALA A 144 4.27 -2.65 -1.23
CA ALA A 144 4.55 -1.80 -2.40
C ALA A 144 4.25 -0.31 -2.14
N SER A 145 3.29 0.01 -1.27
CA SER A 145 2.97 1.41 -0.92
C SER A 145 4.01 2.11 -0.05
N ILE A 146 4.99 1.38 0.50
CA ILE A 146 6.09 1.95 1.28
C ILE A 146 7.25 2.42 0.38
N PHE A 147 7.43 1.79 -0.80
CA PHE A 147 8.62 2.00 -1.64
C PHE A 147 8.35 2.69 -2.98
N VAL A 148 7.10 2.74 -3.44
CA VAL A 148 6.72 3.50 -4.63
C VAL A 148 5.75 4.59 -4.18
N PRO A 149 6.21 5.85 -4.01
CA PRO A 149 5.30 6.98 -3.86
C PRO A 149 4.35 6.93 -5.04
N ARG A 150 3.04 6.85 -4.76
CA ARG A 150 2.06 7.10 -5.81
C ARG A 150 2.37 8.48 -6.34
N ASP A 151 2.72 8.58 -7.62
CA ASP A 151 2.45 9.81 -8.36
C ASP A 151 1.01 10.16 -8.02
N ALA A 152 0.84 11.34 -7.45
CA ALA A 152 -0.46 11.96 -7.23
C ALA A 152 -1.06 12.29 -8.61
N GLY A 153 -1.36 11.24 -9.39
CA GLY A 153 -2.32 11.35 -10.46
C GLY A 153 -3.60 11.90 -9.85
N PRO A 154 -4.24 12.90 -10.48
CA PRO A 154 -5.42 13.52 -9.93
C PRO A 154 -6.39 12.40 -9.57
N MET A 155 -6.82 12.35 -8.30
CA MET A 155 -7.83 11.40 -7.86
C MET A 155 -8.91 11.31 -8.93
N PRO A 156 -9.38 10.11 -9.32
CA PRO A 156 -10.51 10.00 -10.21
C PRO A 156 -11.60 10.84 -9.56
N SER A 157 -11.92 11.97 -10.18
CA SER A 157 -12.90 12.90 -9.65
C SER A 157 -14.12 12.07 -9.29
N LEU A 158 -14.54 12.11 -8.02
CA LEU A 158 -15.76 11.53 -7.46
C LEU A 158 -17.03 12.14 -8.11
N ARG A 159 -17.02 12.36 -9.41
CA ARG A 159 -17.96 13.16 -10.17
C ARG A 159 -19.27 12.44 -10.48
N ARG A 160 -19.53 11.29 -9.84
CA ARG A 160 -20.78 10.55 -10.05
C ARG A 160 -21.06 9.45 -9.02
N PHE A 161 -20.79 9.66 -7.74
CA PHE A 161 -21.55 8.95 -6.71
C PHE A 161 -22.97 9.51 -6.70
N ARG A 162 -23.79 8.99 -7.61
CA ARG A 162 -25.24 9.22 -7.63
C ARG A 162 -25.84 8.28 -6.58
N THR A 163 -25.95 8.74 -5.34
CA THR A 163 -26.71 8.04 -4.32
C THR A 163 -28.17 7.95 -4.75
N ALA A 164 -28.80 6.79 -4.59
CA ALA A 164 -30.21 6.58 -4.95
C ALA A 164 -31.21 7.37 -4.09
N ILE A 165 -30.73 8.18 -3.15
CA ILE A 165 -31.53 8.97 -2.21
C ILE A 165 -31.94 10.30 -2.82
N THR A 166 -33.21 10.65 -2.63
CA THR A 166 -33.76 11.92 -3.10
C THR A 166 -33.58 13.03 -2.06
N VAL A 167 -33.69 14.29 -2.49
CA VAL A 167 -33.70 15.44 -1.58
C VAL A 167 -34.86 15.35 -0.58
N ASN A 168 -36.03 14.86 -0.99
CA ASN A 168 -37.17 14.65 -0.11
C ASN A 168 -36.89 13.64 1.00
N ASP A 169 -36.19 12.54 0.71
CA ASP A 169 -35.82 11.55 1.73
C ASP A 169 -34.93 12.16 2.83
N LEU A 170 -34.02 13.07 2.46
CA LEU A 170 -33.19 13.81 3.40
C LEU A 170 -34.03 14.80 4.22
N LYS A 171 -34.89 15.59 3.57
CA LYS A 171 -35.80 16.53 4.25
C LYS A 171 -36.73 15.80 5.23
N ASP A 172 -37.31 14.68 4.84
CA ASP A 172 -38.20 13.86 5.68
C ASP A 172 -37.45 13.23 6.85
N THR A 173 -36.19 12.83 6.65
CA THR A 173 -35.37 12.25 7.71
C THR A 173 -34.98 13.33 8.72
N ILE A 174 -34.50 14.48 8.26
CA ILE A 174 -34.09 15.59 9.13
C ILE A 174 -35.31 16.21 9.83
N GLY A 175 -36.44 16.33 9.14
CA GLY A 175 -37.69 16.87 9.65
C GLY A 175 -38.22 16.13 10.88
N ARG A 176 -37.96 14.82 11.01
CA ARG A 176 -38.33 14.02 12.19
C ARG A 176 -37.58 14.42 13.45
N TYR A 177 -36.36 14.96 13.32
CA TYR A 177 -35.50 15.33 14.45
C TYR A 177 -35.49 16.84 14.71
N LEU A 178 -35.58 17.64 13.65
CA LEU A 178 -35.39 19.10 13.70
C LEU A 178 -36.70 19.89 13.55
N GLY A 179 -37.78 19.23 13.15
CA GLY A 179 -39.05 19.85 12.76
C GLY A 179 -39.09 20.24 11.28
N VAL A 180 -40.27 20.12 10.67
CA VAL A 180 -40.48 20.34 9.23
C VAL A 180 -40.17 21.77 8.82
N GLU A 181 -40.67 22.76 9.58
CA GLU A 181 -40.46 24.19 9.27
C GLU A 181 -38.99 24.61 9.32
N ARG A 182 -38.25 24.13 10.33
CA ARG A 182 -36.82 24.44 10.50
C ARG A 182 -35.98 23.79 9.39
N THR A 183 -36.32 22.56 9.04
CA THR A 183 -35.66 21.83 7.94
C THR A 183 -35.87 22.56 6.62
N GLU A 184 -37.12 22.93 6.31
CA GLU A 184 -37.44 23.61 5.05
C GLU A 184 -36.74 24.97 4.94
N ARG A 185 -36.74 25.75 6.02
CA ARG A 185 -36.01 27.03 6.08
C ARG A 185 -34.52 26.87 5.83
N SER A 186 -33.90 25.84 6.41
CA SER A 186 -32.46 25.56 6.24
C SER A 186 -32.13 25.15 4.80
N PHE A 187 -32.95 24.32 4.16
CA PHE A 187 -32.76 23.95 2.75
C PHE A 187 -32.97 25.14 1.80
N GLN A 188 -33.99 25.98 2.04
CA GLN A 188 -34.19 27.21 1.25
C GLN A 188 -33.00 28.18 1.37
N SER A 189 -32.39 28.28 2.56
CA SER A 189 -31.17 29.08 2.73
C SER A 189 -30.01 28.49 1.94
N PHE A 190 -29.85 27.17 1.93
CA PHE A 190 -28.82 26.48 1.17
C PHE A 190 -28.97 26.68 -0.35
N GLU A 191 -30.21 26.64 -0.87
CA GLU A 191 -30.51 26.92 -2.29
C GLU A 191 -30.09 28.33 -2.69
N LYS A 192 -30.42 29.33 -1.84
CA LYS A 192 -30.05 30.74 -2.08
C LYS A 192 -28.54 30.95 -2.04
N THR A 193 -27.83 30.33 -1.11
CA THR A 193 -26.37 30.51 -0.96
C THR A 193 -25.58 29.82 -2.08
N ASN A 194 -26.03 28.64 -2.54
CA ASN A 194 -25.31 27.88 -3.57
C ASN A 194 -25.87 28.08 -4.99
N GLY A 195 -26.90 28.92 -5.17
CA GLY A 195 -27.50 29.22 -6.46
C GLY A 195 -28.06 27.99 -7.19
N THR A 196 -28.45 26.95 -6.44
CA THR A 196 -28.91 25.67 -6.98
C THR A 196 -30.35 25.43 -6.54
N SER A 197 -31.26 25.22 -7.49
CA SER A 197 -32.66 24.87 -7.21
C SER A 197 -32.73 23.37 -6.93
N LEU A 198 -33.15 22.97 -5.73
CA LEU A 198 -33.26 21.55 -5.36
C LEU A 198 -34.69 21.08 -5.61
N HIS A 199 -34.87 20.17 -6.56
CA HIS A 199 -36.15 19.53 -6.78
C HIS A 199 -36.28 18.34 -5.82
N GLY A 200 -37.42 18.24 -5.12
CA GLY A 200 -37.60 17.22 -4.07
C GLY A 200 -37.39 15.78 -4.53
N ASN A 201 -37.73 15.46 -5.78
CA ASN A 201 -37.56 14.12 -6.38
C ASN A 201 -36.20 13.92 -7.08
N GLU A 202 -35.32 14.92 -7.06
CA GLU A 202 -33.98 14.78 -7.62
C GLU A 202 -33.07 14.02 -6.65
N GLN A 203 -32.09 13.29 -7.22
CA GLN A 203 -31.07 12.61 -6.42
C GLN A 203 -30.20 13.63 -5.69
N ALA A 204 -29.95 13.38 -4.41
CA ALA A 204 -29.12 14.23 -3.59
C ALA A 204 -27.68 14.23 -4.10
N SER A 205 -27.16 15.42 -4.42
CA SER A 205 -25.74 15.61 -4.72
C SER A 205 -24.91 15.51 -3.45
N MET A 206 -23.60 15.30 -3.59
CA MET A 206 -22.68 15.20 -2.44
C MET A 206 -22.71 16.45 -1.55
N ASP A 207 -22.90 17.63 -2.14
CA ASP A 207 -23.00 18.89 -1.39
C ASP A 207 -24.26 18.93 -0.52
N VAL A 208 -25.38 18.41 -1.02
CA VAL A 208 -26.64 18.30 -0.28
C VAL A 208 -26.53 17.28 0.85
N ILE A 209 -25.83 16.17 0.64
CA ILE A 209 -25.57 15.15 1.68
C ILE A 209 -24.70 15.72 2.80
N ARG A 210 -23.61 16.42 2.46
CA ARG A 210 -22.72 17.04 3.46
C ARG A 210 -23.46 18.11 4.28
N PHE A 211 -24.26 18.93 3.62
CA PHE A 211 -25.12 19.91 4.29
C PHE A 211 -26.13 19.22 5.23
N SER A 212 -26.75 18.13 4.77
CA SER A 212 -27.69 17.33 5.56
C SER A 212 -27.04 16.74 6.81
N GLU A 213 -25.81 16.23 6.71
CA GLU A 213 -25.02 15.75 7.85
C GLU A 213 -24.74 16.87 8.85
N GLN A 214 -24.29 18.03 8.39
CA GLN A 214 -24.03 19.19 9.25
C GLN A 214 -25.30 19.70 9.94
N LEU A 215 -26.40 19.79 9.20
CA LEU A 215 -27.69 20.25 9.72
C LEU A 215 -28.20 19.30 10.80
N LEU A 216 -28.14 17.99 10.57
CA LEU A 216 -28.56 16.99 11.54
C LEU A 216 -27.60 16.93 12.74
N ALA A 217 -26.29 17.06 12.50
CA ALA A 217 -25.27 17.11 13.55
C ALA A 217 -25.45 18.29 14.50
N SER A 218 -25.99 19.41 14.01
CA SER A 218 -26.27 20.59 14.83
C SER A 218 -27.30 20.33 15.95
N ALA A 219 -28.10 19.27 15.83
CA ALA A 219 -29.09 18.91 16.86
C ALA A 219 -28.82 17.61 17.58
N VAL A 220 -28.24 16.61 16.91
CA VAL A 220 -28.06 15.25 17.48
C VAL A 220 -26.57 14.90 17.69
N GLY A 221 -25.65 15.77 17.28
CA GLY A 221 -24.21 15.52 17.30
C GLY A 221 -23.71 14.78 16.05
N SER A 222 -22.43 14.98 15.71
CA SER A 222 -21.84 14.49 14.45
C SER A 222 -21.86 12.96 14.31
N SER A 223 -21.56 12.22 15.37
CA SER A 223 -21.56 10.75 15.34
C SER A 223 -22.95 10.17 15.12
N SER A 224 -23.97 10.74 15.78
CA SER A 224 -25.36 10.33 15.64
C SER A 224 -25.93 10.67 14.27
N ALA A 225 -25.59 11.84 13.73
CA ALA A 225 -26.00 12.26 12.40
C ALA A 225 -25.49 11.30 11.31
N ARG A 226 -24.24 10.86 11.41
CA ARG A 226 -23.67 9.85 10.50
C ARG A 226 -24.41 8.52 10.55
N LEU A 227 -24.76 8.06 11.75
CA LEU A 227 -25.51 6.81 11.92
C LEU A 227 -26.92 6.90 11.32
N ILE A 228 -27.61 8.03 11.52
CA ILE A 228 -28.95 8.24 10.95
C ILE A 228 -28.90 8.27 9.42
N LEU A 229 -27.91 8.96 8.85
CA LEU A 229 -27.71 9.00 7.40
C LEU A 229 -27.30 7.63 6.84
N SER A 230 -26.45 6.87 7.53
CA SER A 230 -26.08 5.51 7.09
C SER A 230 -27.27 4.56 7.07
N LEU A 231 -28.19 4.67 8.05
CA LEU A 231 -29.44 3.92 8.06
C LEU A 231 -30.37 4.32 6.91
N LEU A 232 -30.39 5.61 6.54
CA LEU A 232 -31.16 6.10 5.39
C LEU A 232 -30.59 5.54 4.06
N PHE A 233 -29.26 5.58 3.89
CA PHE A 233 -28.56 4.97 2.74
C PHE A 233 -28.90 3.49 2.60
N ARG A 234 -28.85 2.75 3.71
CA ARG A 234 -29.15 1.32 3.75
C ARG A 234 -30.60 0.98 3.43
N ARG A 235 -31.55 1.87 3.71
CA ARG A 235 -32.99 1.68 3.43
C ARG A 235 -33.31 1.80 1.94
N HIS A 236 -32.63 2.69 1.22
CA HIS A 236 -32.84 2.93 -0.21
C HIS A 236 -32.00 2.01 -1.12
N ASP A 237 -30.91 1.43 -0.61
CA ASP A 237 -30.06 0.48 -1.36
C ASP A 237 -30.46 -1.00 -1.20
N ARG A 238 -31.76 -1.33 -1.26
CA ARG A 238 -32.26 -2.71 -1.10
C ARG A 238 -31.74 -3.73 -2.14
N GLU A 239 -30.95 -3.31 -3.14
CA GLU A 239 -30.39 -4.19 -4.18
C GLU A 239 -28.86 -4.41 -4.17
N SER A 240 -28.09 -3.92 -3.18
CA SER A 240 -26.66 -4.24 -3.12
C SER A 240 -26.17 -4.57 -1.72
N ARG A 241 -26.54 -5.78 -1.28
CA ARG A 241 -26.01 -6.44 -0.07
C ARG A 241 -24.49 -6.67 -0.10
N ASP A 242 -23.83 -6.56 -1.27
CA ASP A 242 -22.41 -6.94 -1.42
C ASP A 242 -21.44 -5.74 -1.54
N ALA A 243 -21.90 -4.54 -1.92
CA ALA A 243 -21.02 -3.38 -2.08
C ALA A 243 -20.70 -2.67 -0.75
N PHE A 244 -21.60 -2.72 0.23
CA PHE A 244 -21.43 -2.02 1.52
C PHE A 244 -20.69 -2.82 2.59
N ARG A 245 -20.59 -4.15 2.48
CA ARG A 245 -19.73 -4.94 3.39
C ARG A 245 -18.26 -4.58 3.23
N LEU A 246 -17.82 -4.26 2.01
CA LEU A 246 -16.46 -3.76 1.76
C LEU A 246 -16.25 -2.32 2.23
N LEU A 247 -17.32 -1.51 2.33
CA LEU A 247 -17.23 -0.14 2.80
C LEU A 247 -17.27 -0.10 4.33
N ASP A 248 -18.10 -0.91 4.99
CA ASP A 248 -18.11 -1.07 6.45
C ASP A 248 -16.77 -1.67 6.91
N ASP A 249 -16.27 -2.74 6.28
CA ASP A 249 -14.96 -3.32 6.64
C ASP A 249 -13.81 -2.33 6.39
N ALA A 250 -13.85 -1.55 5.30
CA ALA A 250 -12.83 -0.54 5.02
C ALA A 250 -12.95 0.69 5.95
N THR A 251 -14.17 1.08 6.33
CA THR A 251 -14.40 2.22 7.22
C THR A 251 -14.11 1.85 8.65
N GLU A 252 -14.46 0.64 9.08
CA GLU A 252 -14.12 0.07 10.38
C GLU A 252 -12.61 -0.17 10.47
N ALA A 253 -11.95 -0.67 9.42
CA ALA A 253 -10.49 -0.78 9.39
C ALA A 253 -9.79 0.58 9.37
N LEU A 254 -10.32 1.57 8.64
CA LEU A 254 -9.77 2.93 8.64
C LEU A 254 -10.01 3.66 9.96
N GLN A 255 -11.16 3.44 10.60
CA GLN A 255 -11.47 3.94 11.95
C GLN A 255 -10.57 3.26 12.97
N HIS A 256 -10.40 1.94 12.90
CA HIS A 256 -9.48 1.21 13.76
C HIS A 256 -8.03 1.67 13.57
N ASN A 257 -7.59 1.91 12.32
CA ASN A 257 -6.26 2.44 12.05
C ASN A 257 -6.13 3.89 12.54
N ARG A 258 -7.16 4.73 12.37
CA ARG A 258 -7.18 6.09 12.92
C ARG A 258 -7.17 6.09 14.43
N ASP A 259 -7.97 5.27 15.08
CA ASP A 259 -8.07 5.17 16.53
C ASP A 259 -6.76 4.60 17.09
N LEU A 260 -6.15 3.60 16.45
CA LEU A 260 -4.82 3.11 16.83
C LEU A 260 -3.74 4.16 16.60
N LEU A 261 -3.76 4.89 15.49
CA LEU A 261 -2.81 5.99 15.24
C LEU A 261 -3.03 7.13 16.23
N GLN A 262 -4.27 7.45 16.57
CA GLN A 262 -4.61 8.50 17.51
C GLN A 262 -4.26 8.09 18.94
N ILE A 263 -4.52 6.84 19.33
CA ILE A 263 -4.05 6.25 20.60
C ILE A 263 -2.53 6.22 20.64
N ALA A 264 -1.85 5.81 19.57
CA ALA A 264 -0.40 5.80 19.51
C ALA A 264 0.17 7.22 19.59
N LEU A 265 -0.40 8.18 18.87
CA LEU A 265 -0.03 9.60 18.92
C LEU A 265 -0.35 10.23 20.27
N ASP A 266 -1.42 9.80 20.95
CA ASP A 266 -1.80 10.27 22.29
C ASP A 266 -0.98 9.60 23.41
N GLN A 267 -0.43 8.40 23.17
CA GLN A 267 0.48 7.70 24.07
C GLN A 267 1.95 8.08 23.87
N MET A 268 2.30 8.78 22.80
CA MET A 268 3.64 9.29 22.60
C MET A 268 3.95 10.40 23.62
N GLU A 269 5.06 10.24 24.34
CA GLU A 269 5.57 11.26 25.27
C GLU A 269 6.05 12.55 24.56
N GLN A 270 6.11 12.52 23.22
CA GLN A 270 6.45 13.66 22.37
C GLN A 270 5.20 14.41 21.88
N GLY A 271 5.23 15.74 21.98
CA GLY A 271 4.20 16.59 21.39
C GLY A 271 4.37 16.73 19.87
N ILE A 272 3.33 16.41 19.11
CA ILE A 272 3.30 16.53 17.65
C ILE A 272 2.27 17.60 17.27
N THR A 273 2.67 18.49 16.37
CA THR A 273 1.80 19.55 15.82
C THR A 273 2.11 19.76 14.33
N VAL A 274 1.09 20.16 13.57
CA VAL A 274 1.21 20.49 12.14
C VAL A 274 0.51 21.81 11.88
N PHE A 275 1.18 22.66 11.10
CA PHE A 275 0.66 23.97 10.65
C PHE A 275 0.43 23.98 9.13
N ASP A 276 -0.52 24.80 8.67
CA ASP A 276 -0.71 25.08 7.25
C ASP A 276 0.31 26.12 6.71
N ARG A 277 0.17 26.50 5.43
CA ARG A 277 1.06 27.46 4.76
C ARG A 277 1.02 28.87 5.37
N ASP A 278 -0.05 29.20 6.08
CA ASP A 278 -0.24 30.48 6.75
C ASP A 278 0.13 30.39 8.25
N PHE A 279 0.83 29.32 8.65
CA PHE A 279 1.21 29.01 10.03
C PHE A 279 0.01 28.91 10.98
N ARG A 280 -1.11 28.36 10.51
CA ARG A 280 -2.28 28.06 11.33
C ARG A 280 -2.32 26.59 11.71
N LEU A 281 -2.65 26.31 12.96
CA LEU A 281 -2.69 24.98 13.53
C LEU A 281 -3.75 24.11 12.84
N ILE A 282 -3.35 22.97 12.27
CA ILE A 282 -4.26 22.03 11.60
C ILE A 282 -4.40 20.69 12.32
N CYS A 283 -3.36 20.25 13.04
CA CYS A 283 -3.37 19.00 13.79
C CYS A 283 -2.43 19.11 15.00
N TRP A 284 -2.81 18.51 16.12
CA TRP A 284 -1.96 18.37 17.30
C TRP A 284 -2.38 17.13 18.08
N ASN A 285 -1.46 16.54 18.84
CA ASN A 285 -1.78 15.47 19.80
C ASN A 285 -1.99 16.03 21.22
N ARG A 286 -2.54 15.20 22.12
CA ARG A 286 -2.76 15.59 23.52
C ARG A 286 -1.47 16.04 24.21
N GLN A 287 -0.36 15.34 23.94
CA GLN A 287 0.92 15.62 24.58
C GLN A 287 1.48 17.00 24.20
N TYR A 288 1.32 17.46 22.96
CA TYR A 288 1.69 18.83 22.56
C TYR A 288 0.98 19.87 23.42
N ARG A 289 -0.31 19.66 23.68
CA ARG A 289 -1.11 20.56 24.49
C ARG A 289 -0.69 20.54 25.96
N ALA A 290 -0.37 19.36 26.50
CA ALA A 290 0.09 19.21 27.88
C ALA A 290 1.48 19.83 28.10
N LEU A 291 2.40 19.62 27.15
CA LEU A 291 3.79 20.10 27.24
C LEU A 291 3.89 21.63 27.16
N PHE A 292 3.01 22.25 26.38
CA PHE A 292 2.91 23.71 26.28
C PHE A 292 1.81 24.31 27.16
N ASP A 293 1.13 23.51 28.01
CA ASP A 293 -0.01 23.88 28.87
C ASP A 293 -0.93 24.95 28.23
N LEU A 294 -1.43 24.62 27.04
CA LEU A 294 -2.23 25.54 26.23
C LEU A 294 -3.72 25.51 26.68
N PRO A 295 -4.35 26.69 26.86
CA PRO A 295 -5.77 26.78 27.22
C PRO A 295 -6.69 26.17 26.15
N ASP A 296 -7.89 25.70 26.53
CA ASP A 296 -8.85 25.04 25.63
C ASP A 296 -9.18 25.87 24.37
N GLU A 297 -9.15 27.19 24.51
CA GLU A 297 -9.42 28.15 23.44
C GLU A 297 -8.34 28.18 22.34
N MET A 298 -7.12 27.73 22.65
CA MET A 298 -5.98 27.69 21.72
C MET A 298 -5.78 26.31 21.07
N GLY A 299 -6.48 25.27 21.55
CA GLY A 299 -6.54 23.95 20.93
C GLY A 299 -7.63 23.86 19.86
N GLN A 300 -7.69 24.83 18.96
CA GLN A 300 -8.68 24.87 17.87
C GLN A 300 -7.97 24.96 16.53
N VAL A 301 -8.56 24.31 15.52
CA VAL A 301 -8.08 24.41 14.13
C VAL A 301 -8.11 25.87 13.69
N GLY A 302 -7.00 26.38 13.15
CA GLY A 302 -6.90 27.73 12.60
C GLY A 302 -6.19 28.76 13.48
N VAL A 303 -5.78 28.41 14.70
CA VAL A 303 -5.00 29.29 15.59
C VAL A 303 -3.61 29.54 15.01
N SER A 304 -3.18 30.80 14.92
CA SER A 304 -1.88 31.16 14.35
C SER A 304 -0.73 30.85 15.30
N LEU A 305 0.40 30.41 14.75
CA LEU A 305 1.63 30.16 15.48
C LEU A 305 2.10 31.40 16.29
N ASP A 306 1.94 32.62 15.75
CA ASP A 306 2.25 33.86 16.50
C ASP A 306 1.45 33.98 17.80
N ARG A 307 0.17 33.57 17.79
CA ARG A 307 -0.68 33.62 18.98
C ARG A 307 -0.24 32.62 20.03
N ILE A 308 0.19 31.42 19.62
CA ILE A 308 0.74 30.39 20.51
C ILE A 308 2.06 30.88 21.11
N LEU A 309 2.98 31.41 20.29
CA LEU A 309 4.27 31.95 20.77
C LEU A 309 4.09 33.15 21.70
N ARG A 310 3.06 33.98 21.48
CA ARG A 310 2.72 35.10 22.36
C ARG A 310 2.28 34.59 23.74
N HIS A 311 1.45 33.55 23.79
CA HIS A 311 1.04 32.94 25.04
C HIS A 311 2.23 32.37 25.82
N LEU A 312 3.14 31.67 25.13
CA LEU A 312 4.36 31.13 25.76
C LEU A 312 5.30 32.24 26.26
N ALA A 313 5.36 33.37 25.56
CA ALA A 313 6.13 34.54 26.02
C ALA A 313 5.47 35.23 27.22
N GLU A 314 4.14 35.38 27.24
CA GLU A 314 3.37 35.92 28.37
C GLU A 314 3.53 35.05 29.63
N ARG A 315 3.64 33.73 29.46
CA ARG A 315 3.91 32.79 30.55
C ARG A 315 5.37 32.80 31.03
N GLY A 316 6.27 33.42 30.26
CA GLY A 316 7.69 33.51 30.59
C GLY A 316 8.53 32.30 30.17
N ASP A 317 7.95 31.36 29.42
CA ASP A 317 8.67 30.19 28.89
C ASP A 317 9.62 30.59 27.76
N ILE A 318 9.32 31.71 27.08
CA ILE A 318 10.13 32.28 26.01
C ILE A 318 10.47 33.73 26.35
N PRO A 319 11.72 34.16 26.18
CA PRO A 319 12.08 35.58 26.24
C PRO A 319 11.32 36.39 25.18
N ALA A 320 10.67 37.49 25.58
CA ALA A 320 9.82 38.30 24.70
C ALA A 320 10.60 38.93 23.51
N ASP A 321 11.89 39.18 23.70
CA ASP A 321 12.85 39.66 22.70
C ASP A 321 13.18 38.61 21.63
N GLN A 322 13.06 37.32 21.96
CA GLN A 322 13.37 36.21 21.05
C GLN A 322 12.17 35.73 20.22
N ARG A 323 10.95 36.22 20.48
CA ARG A 323 9.73 35.80 19.78
C ARG A 323 9.83 35.93 18.26
N VAL A 324 10.29 37.08 17.77
CA VAL A 324 10.41 37.35 16.32
C VAL A 324 11.51 36.50 15.69
N ALA A 325 12.64 36.35 16.38
CA ALA A 325 13.72 35.48 15.94
C ALA A 325 13.27 34.01 15.85
N MET A 326 12.43 33.58 16.79
CA MET A 326 11.91 32.22 16.87
C MET A 326 10.85 31.94 15.80
N LEU A 327 9.94 32.89 15.55
CA LEU A 327 9.00 32.81 14.43
C LEU A 327 9.76 32.71 13.10
N ASN A 328 10.79 33.54 12.89
CA ASN A 328 11.64 33.48 11.69
C ASN A 328 12.44 32.17 11.56
N ARG A 329 12.83 31.54 12.68
CA ARG A 329 13.48 30.21 12.67
C ARG A 329 12.50 29.09 12.34
N LEU A 330 11.30 29.14 12.89
CA LEU A 330 10.20 28.20 12.61
C LEU A 330 9.77 28.25 11.14
N THR A 331 9.81 29.43 10.51
CA THR A 331 9.40 29.60 9.11
C THR A 331 10.50 29.28 8.09
N SER A 332 11.78 29.29 8.47
CA SER A 332 12.90 29.15 7.53
C SER A 332 13.39 27.71 7.29
N PHE A 333 12.96 26.71 8.06
CA PHE A 333 13.10 25.25 7.79
C PHE A 333 14.49 24.73 7.34
N VAL A 334 15.60 25.41 7.66
CA VAL A 334 16.93 25.01 7.14
C VAL A 334 17.57 23.86 7.95
N SER A 335 17.21 23.68 9.23
CA SER A 335 17.84 22.64 10.09
C SER A 335 16.98 22.28 11.32
N PRO A 336 17.13 21.06 11.89
CA PRO A 336 16.59 20.72 13.21
C PRO A 336 17.13 21.67 14.27
N TRP A 337 16.28 22.11 15.19
CA TRP A 337 16.64 23.02 16.27
C TRP A 337 16.01 22.54 17.59
N GLN A 338 16.68 22.85 18.70
CA GLN A 338 16.24 22.50 20.05
C GLN A 338 15.91 23.77 20.81
N MET A 339 14.90 23.67 21.68
CA MET A 339 14.48 24.74 22.56
C MET A 339 14.28 24.18 23.96
N GLU A 340 14.92 24.80 24.94
CA GLU A 340 14.69 24.51 26.34
C GLU A 340 13.64 25.48 26.88
N LEU A 341 12.53 24.94 27.38
CA LEU A 341 11.50 25.70 28.06
C LEU A 341 11.96 25.92 29.51
N LYS A 342 11.74 27.13 30.05
CA LYS A 342 12.14 27.46 31.43
C LYS A 342 11.41 26.65 32.51
N THR A 343 10.25 26.10 32.18
CA THR A 343 9.44 25.25 33.06
C THR A 343 9.71 23.78 32.72
N SER A 344 10.65 23.18 33.44
CA SER A 344 10.83 21.73 33.58
C SER A 344 10.65 21.36 35.04
#